data_AF-A0A151J0A0-F1
#
_entry.id   AF-A0A151J0A0-F1
#
_cell.length_a   1.000
_cell.length_b   1.000
_cell.length_c   1.000
_cell.angle_alpha   90.00
_cell.angle_beta   90.00
_cell.angle_gamma   90.00
#
_symmetry.space_group_name_H-M   'P 1'
#
loop_
_entity.id
_entity.type
_entity.pdbx_description
1 polymer ?
#
loop_
_entity_poly.entity_id
_entity_poly.type
_entity_poly.pdbx_seq_one_letter_code
_entity_poly.pdbx_strand_id
1 'polypeptide(L)'
;PRYVGDICTPHLSTPRRAKRAVALAKRVLAQRTRTIKTLQQSQNRLNTRIKCMKDLVSELKRKNLISENAFDSLMVCLYNVKPV
;
A
#
# COMPACT_ATOMS: atom_id res chain seq x y z
N PRO A 1 -13.68 26.74 4.45
CA PRO A 1 -12.90 25.72 3.74
C PRO A 1 -13.59 24.34 3.69
N ARG A 2 -13.69 23.74 2.49
CA ARG A 2 -14.22 22.38 2.26
C ARG A 2 -13.09 21.36 2.35
N TYR A 3 -11.91 21.72 1.84
CA TYR A 3 -10.69 20.93 1.90
C TYR A 3 -9.63 21.59 2.77
N VAL A 4 -8.60 20.84 3.17
CA VAL A 4 -7.48 21.36 3.97
C VAL A 4 -6.70 22.43 3.19
N GLY A 5 -6.57 22.27 1.87
CA GLY A 5 -5.90 23.26 1.00
C GLY A 5 -6.65 24.59 0.91
N ASP A 6 -7.95 24.62 1.21
CA ASP A 6 -8.74 25.85 1.20
C ASP A 6 -8.55 26.68 2.48
N ILE A 7 -7.76 26.22 3.46
CA ILE A 7 -7.58 26.92 4.73
C ILE A 7 -6.66 28.12 4.51
N CYS A 8 -7.24 29.32 4.53
CA CYS A 8 -6.52 30.59 4.47
C CYS A 8 -6.64 31.39 5.77
N THR A 9 -5.90 32.50 5.86
CA THR A 9 -5.86 33.39 7.05
C THR A 9 -7.24 33.83 7.57
N PRO A 10 -8.28 34.11 6.76
CA PRO A 10 -9.61 34.48 7.29
C PRO A 10 -10.32 33.34 8.03
N HIS A 11 -9.94 32.09 7.75
CA HIS A 11 -10.45 30.90 8.43
C HIS A 11 -9.77 30.64 9.78
N LEU A 12 -8.73 31.41 10.10
CA LEU A 12 -7.98 31.34 11.35
C LEU A 12 -8.19 32.60 12.21
N SER A 13 -9.00 33.55 11.73
CA SER A 13 -9.15 34.89 12.31
C SER A 13 -9.79 34.94 13.71
N THR A 14 -10.46 33.86 14.13
CA THR A 14 -11.02 33.76 15.49
C THR A 14 -10.75 32.37 16.07
N PRO A 15 -10.69 32.22 17.40
CA PRO A 15 -10.45 30.92 18.03
C PRO A 15 -11.46 29.85 17.58
N ARG A 16 -12.74 30.21 17.42
CA ARG A 16 -13.79 29.30 16.94
C ARG A 16 -13.54 28.84 15.50
N ARG A 17 -13.10 29.73 14.61
CA ARG A 17 -12.79 29.40 13.21
C ARG A 17 -11.51 28.55 13.12
N ALA A 18 -10.47 28.92 13.86
CA ALA A 18 -9.22 28.16 13.96
C ALA A 18 -9.48 26.72 14.46
N LYS A 19 -10.30 26.54 15.51
CA LYS A 19 -10.68 25.21 16.01
C LYS A 19 -11.35 24.34 14.94
N ARG A 20 -12.21 24.92 14.10
CA ARG A 20 -12.85 24.22 12.98
C ARG A 20 -11.85 23.82 11.89
N ALA A 21 -10.94 24.72 11.53
CA ALA A 21 -9.88 24.45 10.55
C ALA A 21 -8.95 23.31 11.02
N VAL A 22 -8.53 23.34 12.29
CA VAL A 22 -7.73 22.26 12.89
C VAL A 22 -8.50 20.93 12.92
N ALA A 23 -9.79 20.95 13.27
CA ALA A 23 -10.61 19.74 13.28
C ALA A 23 -10.74 19.12 11.88
N LEU A 24 -10.89 19.95 10.84
CA LEU A 24 -10.88 19.50 9.44
C LEU A 24 -9.54 18.84 9.08
N ALA A 25 -8.42 19.51 9.39
CA ALA A 25 -7.08 18.98 9.12
C ALA A 25 -6.84 17.64 9.83
N LYS A 26 -7.19 17.53 11.12
CA LYS A 26 -7.08 16.28 11.89
C LYS A 26 -7.90 15.15 11.27
N ARG A 27 -9.12 15.43 10.82
CA ARG A 27 -9.99 14.43 10.16
C ARG A 27 -9.35 13.92 8.87
N VAL A 28 -8.86 14.82 8.02
CA VAL A 28 -8.24 14.44 6.74
C VAL A 28 -6.95 13.68 6.96
N LEU A 29 -6.12 14.10 7.93
CA LEU A 29 -4.92 13.34 8.31
C LEU A 29 -5.27 11.93 8.77
N ALA A 30 -6.24 11.78 9.67
CA ALA A 30 -6.68 10.46 10.13
C ALA A 30 -7.18 9.57 8.98
N GLN A 31 -7.93 10.13 8.03
CA GLN A 31 -8.39 9.40 6.85
C GLN A 31 -7.21 8.95 5.98
N ARG A 32 -6.28 9.86 5.66
CA ARG A 32 -5.09 9.55 4.85
C ARG A 32 -4.22 8.49 5.51
N THR A 33 -3.98 8.60 6.82
CA THR A 33 -3.21 7.60 7.59
C THR A 33 -3.85 6.23 7.52
N ARG A 34 -5.19 6.13 7.61
CA ARG A 34 -5.91 4.85 7.45
C ARG A 34 -5.70 4.29 6.05
N THR A 35 -5.87 5.11 5.01
CA THR A 35 -5.66 4.69 3.62
C THR A 35 -4.24 4.17 3.40
N ILE A 36 -3.22 4.92 3.86
CA ILE A 36 -1.82 4.50 3.76
C ILE A 36 -1.62 3.15 4.45
N LYS A 37 -2.12 2.99 5.68
CA LYS A 37 -2.00 1.73 6.43
C LYS A 37 -2.66 0.57 5.68
N THR A 38 -3.87 0.76 5.14
CA THR A 38 -4.57 -0.28 4.38
C THR A 38 -3.81 -0.67 3.11
N LEU A 39 -3.27 0.31 2.38
CA LEU A 39 -2.46 0.05 1.18
C LEU A 39 -1.18 -0.71 1.51
N GLN A 40 -0.45 -0.29 2.53
CA GLN A 40 0.74 -0.99 3.02
C GLN A 40 0.43 -2.43 3.44
N GLN A 41 -0.68 -2.64 4.15
CA GLN A 41 -1.10 -4.00 4.53
C GLN A 41 -1.43 -4.86 3.30
N SER A 42 -2.11 -4.30 2.30
CA SER A 42 -2.42 -5.01 1.06
C SER A 42 -1.15 -5.36 0.28
N GLN A 43 -0.24 -4.40 0.13
CA GLN A 43 1.08 -4.60 -0.47
C GLN A 43 1.87 -5.69 0.23
N ASN A 44 1.92 -5.67 1.57
CA ASN A 44 2.61 -6.70 2.35
C ASN A 44 2.00 -8.09 2.12
N ARG A 45 0.67 -8.22 2.12
CA ARG A 45 -0.01 -9.50 1.84
C ARG A 45 0.31 -10.03 0.44
N LEU A 46 0.31 -9.16 -0.57
CA LEU A 46 0.67 -9.52 -1.93
C LEU A 46 2.13 -9.97 -2.02
N ASN A 47 3.05 -9.23 -1.40
CA ASN A 47 4.47 -9.60 -1.33
C ASN A 47 4.69 -10.94 -0.63
N THR A 48 4.01 -11.19 0.50
CA THR A 48 4.06 -12.49 1.18
C THR A 48 3.53 -13.62 0.30
N ARG A 49 2.45 -13.39 -0.45
CA ARG A 49 1.89 -14.38 -1.37
C ARG A 49 2.85 -14.69 -2.52
N ILE A 50 3.45 -13.67 -3.13
CA ILE A 50 4.46 -13.82 -4.18
C ILE A 50 5.66 -14.60 -3.64
N LYS A 51 6.14 -14.27 -2.44
CA LYS A 51 7.24 -15.01 -1.80
C LYS A 51 6.87 -16.48 -1.62
N CYS A 52 5.70 -16.77 -1.04
CA CYS A 52 5.23 -18.14 -0.86
C CYS A 52 5.14 -18.92 -2.19
N MET A 53 4.68 -18.28 -3.27
CA MET A 53 4.65 -18.89 -4.60
C MET A 53 6.05 -19.16 -5.15
N LYS A 54 7.00 -18.23 -4.99
CA LYS A 54 8.41 -18.43 -5.38
C LYS A 54 9.03 -19.60 -4.62
N ASP A 55 8.80 -19.65 -3.31
CA ASP A 55 9.30 -20.72 -2.44
C ASP A 55 8.71 -22.09 -2.88
N LEU A 56 7.40 -22.14 -3.15
CA LEU A 56 6.73 -23.37 -3.62
C LEU A 56 7.28 -23.85 -4.97
N VAL A 57 7.41 -22.95 -5.95
CA VAL A 57 7.94 -23.30 -7.29
C VAL A 57 9.38 -23.81 -7.19
N SER A 58 10.19 -23.20 -6.32
CA SER A 58 11.55 -23.65 -6.03
C SER A 58 11.58 -25.04 -5.40
N GLU A 59 10.68 -25.31 -4.45
CA GLU A 59 10.55 -26.64 -3.83
C GLU A 59 10.08 -27.72 -4.80
N LEU A 60 9.11 -27.40 -5.67
CA LEU A 60 8.65 -28.32 -6.72
C LEU A 60 9.79 -28.66 -7.68
N LYS A 61 10.60 -27.66 -8.05
CA LYS A 61 11.75 -27.87 -8.91
C LYS A 61 12.81 -28.75 -8.23
N ARG A 62 13.13 -28.46 -6.97
CA ARG A 62 14.08 -29.24 -6.15
C ARG A 62 13.66 -30.71 -6.03
N LYS A 63 12.36 -30.99 -5.96
CA LYS A 63 11.80 -32.34 -5.91
C LYS A 63 11.64 -33.01 -7.28
N ASN A 64 12.08 -32.36 -8.36
CA ASN A 64 11.90 -32.81 -9.75
C ASN A 64 10.43 -33.06 -10.12
N LEU A 65 9.50 -32.31 -9.53
CA LEU A 65 8.06 -32.42 -9.79
C LEU A 65 7.58 -31.53 -10.95
N ILE A 66 8.45 -30.66 -11.47
CA ILE A 66 8.20 -29.79 -12.62
C ILE A 66 9.41 -29.77 -13.55
N SER A 67 9.18 -29.58 -14.85
CA SER A 67 10.25 -29.45 -15.85
C SER A 67 10.98 -28.11 -15.71
N GLU A 68 12.22 -28.02 -16.23
CA GLU A 68 12.97 -26.75 -16.28
C GLU A 68 12.18 -25.64 -16.98
N ASN A 69 11.63 -25.96 -18.16
CA ASN A 69 10.86 -24.98 -18.93
C ASN A 69 9.61 -24.46 -18.17
N ALA A 70 8.96 -25.33 -17.39
CA ALA A 70 7.85 -24.93 -16.54
C ALA A 70 8.30 -24.03 -15.38
N PHE A 71 9.44 -24.34 -14.75
CA PHE A 71 10.02 -23.52 -13.69
C PHE A 71 10.38 -22.12 -14.19
N ASP A 72 11.09 -22.02 -15.32
CA ASP A 72 11.51 -20.74 -15.89
C ASP A 72 10.31 -19.86 -16.25
N SER A 73 9.30 -20.43 -16.91
CA SER A 73 8.07 -19.73 -17.28
C SER A 73 7.33 -19.18 -16.05
N LEU A 74 7.24 -19.97 -14.98
CA LEU A 74 6.59 -19.56 -13.73
C LEU A 74 7.39 -18.49 -12.99
N MET A 75 8.72 -18.62 -12.96
CA MET A 75 9.58 -17.63 -12.29
C MET A 75 9.53 -16.27 -12.99
N VAL A 76 9.56 -16.21 -14.32
CA VAL A 76 9.42 -14.94 -15.07
C VAL A 76 8.14 -14.21 -14.67
N CYS A 77 7.01 -14.90 -14.57
CA CYS A 77 5.74 -14.34 -14.11
C CYS A 77 5.81 -13.77 -12.68
N LEU A 78 6.61 -14.37 -11.80
CA LEU A 78 6.73 -13.96 -10.39
C LEU A 78 7.76 -12.83 -10.15
N TYR A 79 8.70 -12.58 -11.07
CA TYR A 79 9.70 -11.51 -10.95
C TYR A 79 9.30 -10.18 -11.58
N ASN A 80 8.33 -10.18 -12.51
CA ASN A 80 7.83 -8.96 -13.14
C ASN A 80 6.99 -8.07 -12.21
N VAL A 81 6.68 -8.54 -10.99
CA VAL A 81 6.05 -7.73 -9.94
C VAL A 81 7.17 -7.08 -9.11
N LYS A 82 7.75 -5.98 -9.60
CA LYS A 82 8.68 -5.18 -8.79
C LYS A 82 7.90 -4.43 -7.71
N PRO A 83 8.23 -4.57 -6.43
CA PRO A 83 7.73 -3.65 -5.42
C PRO A 83 8.41 -2.29 -5.62
N VAL A 84 7.60 -1.24 -5.79
CA VAL A 84 8.02 0.16 -5.63
C VAL A 84 8.20 0.43 -4.14
#